data_AF-A0A975BLY5-F1
#
_entry.id   AF-A0A975BLY5-F1
#
_cell.length_a   1.000
_cell.length_b   1.000
_cell.length_c   1.000
_cell.angle_alpha   90.00
_cell.angle_beta   90.00
_cell.angle_gamma   90.00
#
_symmetry.space_group_name_H-M   'P 1'
#
loop_
_entity.id
_entity.type
_entity.pdbx_description
1 polymer ?
#
loop_
_entity_poly.entity_id
_entity_poly.type
_entity_poly.pdbx_seq_one_letter_code
_entity_poly.pdbx_strand_id
1 'polypeptide(L)'
;MMKQKIQKPTRHFGQGPLPDADVRLFEAPEHSMEKQSRYDRLRSEIITRIEKQGIPLKNWDVVINNGITTGFNNAFIIDGKSKNRLAQAPKDAELLKPVLTGKDIKKWTTDFKDQWLIGTFPSLHLDIDQYHGTKEYLSNYRERLEPMPKGFKGDWKGRKAGSYKWFETQNTTAYHKNFEKPKIIWPHLTPNPEFALDTEHFYLTAPSNLLTMKNTTHPQEIKYLLALLNSEISDYYMRQTGRRREGDCIEYKKISVEKIPIIRISPSEQELFITLADYILFLKKIESTLPTAKDRVMSSFFEQMTDGGVYELYFEESLKDAGKDILKYLDDLPALTPAASQEETLALIRTVFTRLYDREHPVRQRLYYLESVREVRIVKGLEVHA
;
A
#
# COMPACT_ATOMS: atom_id res chain seq x y z
N MET A 1 -35.66 46.80 -39.11
CA MET A 1 -35.64 45.39 -38.65
C MET A 1 -34.83 45.30 -37.36
N MET A 2 -35.40 44.64 -36.36
CA MET A 2 -35.07 44.70 -34.93
C MET A 2 -33.61 44.39 -34.58
N LYS A 3 -33.08 45.14 -33.60
CA LYS A 3 -32.35 44.62 -32.40
C LYS A 3 -32.05 45.79 -31.45
N GLN A 4 -32.81 45.86 -30.36
CA GLN A 4 -32.58 46.77 -29.23
C GLN A 4 -31.33 46.33 -28.44
N LYS A 5 -30.40 47.27 -28.21
CA LYS A 5 -29.36 47.16 -27.18
C LYS A 5 -29.92 47.75 -25.88
N ILE A 6 -29.98 46.93 -24.83
CA ILE A 6 -30.40 47.33 -23.50
C ILE A 6 -29.21 47.97 -22.78
N GLN A 7 -29.43 49.21 -22.33
CA GLN A 7 -28.52 50.04 -21.53
C GLN A 7 -28.70 49.69 -20.05
N LYS A 8 -27.60 49.49 -19.31
CA LYS A 8 -27.60 49.24 -17.86
C LYS A 8 -28.13 50.46 -17.09
N PRO A 9 -28.96 50.28 -16.05
CA PRO A 9 -29.14 51.29 -15.02
C PRO A 9 -28.33 50.94 -13.76
N THR A 10 -27.56 51.92 -13.33
CA THR A 10 -26.98 52.11 -11.99
C THR A 10 -28.08 52.06 -10.92
N ARG A 11 -27.83 51.39 -9.79
CA ARG A 11 -28.60 51.58 -8.55
C ARG A 11 -27.68 51.94 -7.38
N HIS A 12 -28.09 53.00 -6.71
CA HIS A 12 -27.47 53.63 -5.56
C HIS A 12 -27.42 52.71 -4.33
N PHE A 13 -26.32 52.84 -3.58
CA PHE A 13 -26.19 52.34 -2.22
C PHE A 13 -27.08 53.17 -1.28
N GLY A 14 -28.16 52.58 -0.80
CA GLY A 14 -28.89 53.07 0.37
C GLY A 14 -28.37 52.35 1.62
N GLN A 15 -27.75 53.09 2.53
CA GLN A 15 -27.43 52.62 3.88
C GLN A 15 -28.74 52.52 4.68
N GLY A 16 -29.23 51.30 4.88
CA GLY A 16 -30.21 50.97 5.92
C GLY A 16 -29.56 50.00 6.91
N PRO A 17 -29.95 50.01 8.20
CA PRO A 17 -29.38 49.09 9.19
C PRO A 17 -29.70 47.64 8.79
N LEU A 18 -28.68 46.78 8.86
CA LEU A 18 -28.82 45.33 8.67
C LEU A 18 -29.80 44.77 9.71
N PRO A 19 -30.71 43.87 9.33
CA PRO A 19 -31.54 43.17 10.31
C PRO A 19 -30.64 42.30 11.19
N ASP A 20 -30.89 42.32 12.50
CA ASP A 20 -30.22 41.46 13.47
C ASP A 20 -30.22 40.01 12.96
N ALA A 21 -29.03 39.52 12.63
CA ALA A 21 -28.82 38.12 12.35
C ALA A 21 -29.04 37.38 13.66
N ASP A 22 -30.17 36.68 13.76
CA ASP A 22 -30.45 35.68 14.79
C ASP A 22 -29.35 34.61 14.68
N VAL A 23 -28.24 34.80 15.37
CA VAL A 23 -27.17 33.82 15.52
C VAL A 23 -27.73 32.72 16.41
N ARG A 24 -28.50 31.82 15.81
CA ARG A 24 -28.76 30.51 16.40
C ARG A 24 -27.41 29.80 16.42
N LEU A 25 -26.72 29.92 17.54
CA LEU A 25 -25.75 28.93 17.99
C LEU A 25 -26.46 27.59 17.92
N PHE A 26 -26.16 26.81 16.89
CA PHE A 26 -26.50 25.40 16.87
C PHE A 26 -25.66 24.75 17.96
N GLU A 27 -26.19 24.75 19.19
CA GLU A 27 -25.69 23.90 20.26
C GLU A 27 -25.85 22.46 19.76
N ALA A 28 -24.72 21.80 19.49
CA ALA A 28 -24.74 20.37 19.20
C ALA A 28 -25.37 19.68 20.43
N PRO A 29 -26.41 18.85 20.27
CA PRO A 29 -27.13 18.27 21.40
C PRO A 29 -26.13 17.50 22.29
N GLU A 30 -26.15 17.75 23.61
CA GLU A 30 -25.21 17.16 24.60
C GLU A 30 -25.02 15.65 24.42
N HIS A 31 -26.08 14.94 24.05
CA HIS A 31 -26.08 13.50 23.80
C HIS A 31 -25.16 13.08 22.64
N SER A 32 -24.94 13.94 21.64
CA SER A 32 -23.98 13.70 20.54
C SER A 32 -22.53 13.89 21.00
N MET A 33 -22.27 14.83 21.91
CA MET A 33 -20.95 15.10 22.46
C MET A 33 -20.48 14.01 23.43
N GLU A 34 -21.38 13.47 24.25
CA GLU A 34 -21.08 12.34 25.14
C GLU A 34 -20.75 11.06 24.38
N LYS A 35 -21.49 10.76 23.31
CA LYS A 35 -21.22 9.61 22.42
C LYS A 35 -19.85 9.74 21.75
N GLN A 36 -19.55 10.93 21.22
CA GLN A 36 -18.24 11.21 20.61
C GLN A 36 -17.10 11.08 21.63
N SER A 37 -17.27 11.65 22.83
CA SER A 37 -16.29 11.57 23.92
C SER A 37 -16.05 10.12 24.40
N ARG A 38 -17.09 9.29 24.44
CA ARG A 38 -16.96 7.86 24.72
C ARG A 38 -16.20 7.13 23.62
N TYR A 39 -16.54 7.37 22.36
CA TYR A 39 -15.86 6.75 21.23
C TYR A 39 -14.37 7.12 21.16
N ASP A 40 -14.03 8.39 21.39
CA ASP A 40 -12.64 8.84 21.42
C ASP A 40 -11.82 8.17 22.55
N ARG A 41 -12.44 7.93 23.71
CA ARG A 41 -11.81 7.15 24.81
C ARG A 41 -11.55 5.71 24.41
N LEU A 42 -12.55 5.01 23.85
CA LEU A 42 -12.42 3.63 23.39
C LEU A 42 -11.36 3.50 22.30
N ARG A 43 -11.36 4.44 21.34
CA ARG A 43 -10.35 4.51 20.29
C ARG A 43 -8.94 4.65 20.88
N SER A 44 -8.75 5.58 21.82
CA SER A 44 -7.47 5.79 22.47
C SER A 44 -6.98 4.54 23.21
N GLU A 45 -7.89 3.84 23.91
CA GLU A 45 -7.58 2.57 24.59
C GLU A 45 -7.04 1.53 23.60
N ILE A 46 -7.71 1.32 22.46
CA ILE A 46 -7.28 0.35 21.44
C ILE A 46 -5.92 0.74 20.86
N ILE A 47 -5.71 2.01 20.51
CA ILE A 47 -4.42 2.47 19.97
C ILE A 47 -3.29 2.26 20.97
N THR A 48 -3.49 2.59 22.24
CA THR A 48 -2.48 2.36 23.29
C THR A 48 -2.17 0.86 23.46
N ARG A 49 -3.16 -0.03 23.37
CA ARG A 49 -2.92 -1.48 23.42
C ARG A 49 -2.08 -1.96 22.23
N ILE A 50 -2.40 -1.50 21.01
CA ILE A 50 -1.64 -1.81 19.79
C ILE A 50 -0.19 -1.34 19.92
N GLU A 51 0.02 -0.10 20.36
CA GLU A 51 1.37 0.48 20.53
C GLU A 51 2.18 -0.19 21.65
N LYS A 52 1.53 -0.67 22.71
CA LYS A 52 2.20 -1.35 23.83
C LYS A 52 2.71 -2.74 23.44
N GLN A 53 2.01 -3.45 22.57
CA GLN A 53 2.36 -4.82 22.16
C GLN A 53 3.21 -4.88 20.89
N GLY A 54 3.02 -3.91 19.99
CA GLY A 54 3.74 -3.83 18.73
C GLY A 54 5.10 -3.13 18.85
N ILE A 55 6.02 -3.51 17.98
CA ILE A 55 7.25 -2.76 17.72
C ILE A 55 7.01 -1.90 16.47
N PRO A 56 7.24 -0.57 16.52
CA PRO A 56 7.12 0.27 15.34
C PRO A 56 7.93 -0.28 14.17
N LEU A 57 7.36 -0.35 12.98
CA LEU A 57 7.98 -1.00 11.81
C LEU A 57 9.40 -0.52 11.52
N LYS A 58 9.72 0.77 11.73
CA LYS A 58 11.09 1.31 11.56
C LYS A 58 12.15 0.66 12.48
N ASN A 59 11.72 0.09 13.60
CA ASN A 59 12.56 -0.59 14.58
C ASN A 59 12.69 -2.10 14.30
N TRP A 60 12.00 -2.61 13.27
CA TRP A 60 12.30 -3.92 12.70
C TRP A 60 13.56 -3.86 11.85
N ASP A 61 14.10 -5.03 11.50
CA ASP A 61 15.30 -5.10 10.67
C ASP A 61 14.99 -4.88 9.17
N VAL A 62 14.44 -3.70 8.88
CA VAL A 62 13.92 -3.32 7.56
C VAL A 62 14.53 -2.00 7.06
N VAL A 63 14.51 -1.81 5.74
CA VAL A 63 14.80 -0.54 5.06
C VAL A 63 13.57 -0.14 4.27
N ILE A 64 13.10 1.09 4.48
CA ILE A 64 11.99 1.67 3.70
C ILE A 64 12.52 2.76 2.79
N ASN A 65 12.24 2.65 1.49
CA ASN A 65 12.66 3.59 0.46
C ASN A 65 11.45 4.16 -0.30
N ASN A 66 11.66 5.26 -1.02
CA ASN A 66 10.67 5.83 -1.94
C ASN A 66 10.84 5.25 -3.33
N GLY A 67 9.80 5.35 -4.16
CA GLY A 67 9.90 5.13 -5.60
C GLY A 67 10.78 6.19 -6.27
N ILE A 68 11.06 5.95 -7.54
CA ILE A 68 11.87 6.79 -8.41
C ILE A 68 11.12 8.06 -8.77
N THR A 69 11.76 9.21 -8.54
CA THR A 69 11.31 10.50 -9.10
C THR A 69 12.06 10.74 -10.41
N THR A 70 11.40 10.54 -11.54
CA THR A 70 12.01 10.70 -12.87
C THR A 70 12.22 12.18 -13.23
N GLY A 71 11.33 13.05 -12.76
CA GLY A 71 11.24 14.46 -13.12
C GLY A 71 10.56 14.73 -14.46
N PHE A 72 10.32 13.69 -15.29
CA PHE A 72 9.53 13.77 -16.51
C PHE A 72 9.15 12.37 -17.01
N ASN A 73 8.05 11.81 -16.48
CA ASN A 73 7.66 10.41 -16.74
C ASN A 73 7.57 10.05 -18.23
N ASN A 74 7.08 10.95 -19.08
CA ASN A 74 6.91 10.69 -20.52
C ASN A 74 8.21 10.33 -21.24
N ALA A 75 9.38 10.76 -20.73
CA ALA A 75 10.66 10.36 -21.30
C ALA A 75 11.23 9.11 -20.66
N PHE A 76 10.96 8.84 -19.38
CA PHE A 76 11.61 7.76 -18.64
C PHE A 76 10.78 6.49 -18.52
N ILE A 77 9.46 6.56 -18.73
CA ILE A 77 8.56 5.41 -18.70
C ILE A 77 8.10 5.15 -20.13
N ILE A 78 8.42 3.96 -20.63
CA ILE A 78 8.19 3.55 -22.02
C ILE A 78 7.35 2.28 -22.06
N ASP A 79 6.67 2.06 -23.18
CA ASP A 79 5.94 0.82 -23.44
C ASP A 79 6.89 -0.33 -23.82
N GLY A 80 6.40 -1.56 -23.75
CA GLY A 80 7.16 -2.76 -24.13
C GLY A 80 7.69 -2.72 -25.57
N LYS A 81 6.98 -2.07 -26.49
CA LYS A 81 7.43 -1.90 -27.89
C LYS A 81 8.69 -1.04 -27.98
N SER A 82 8.70 0.10 -27.30
CA SER A 82 9.85 1.00 -27.23
C SER A 82 11.00 0.37 -26.46
N LYS A 83 10.69 -0.36 -25.38
CA LYS A 83 11.68 -1.18 -24.65
C LYS A 83 12.34 -2.21 -25.56
N ASN A 84 11.57 -2.95 -26.36
CA ASN A 84 12.12 -3.96 -27.27
C ASN A 84 13.00 -3.35 -28.36
N ARG A 85 12.68 -2.13 -28.84
CA ARG A 85 13.55 -1.39 -29.76
C ARG A 85 14.88 -1.00 -29.10
N LEU A 86 14.84 -0.42 -27.90
CA LEU A 86 16.05 -0.02 -27.18
C LEU A 86 16.91 -1.22 -26.77
N ALA A 87 16.29 -2.33 -26.40
CA ALA A 87 16.98 -3.55 -25.98
C ALA A 87 17.74 -4.27 -27.12
N GLN A 88 17.60 -3.84 -28.38
CA GLN A 88 18.40 -4.37 -29.49
C GLN A 88 19.90 -4.12 -29.30
N ALA A 89 20.26 -3.05 -28.58
CA ALA A 89 21.62 -2.80 -28.13
C ALA A 89 21.80 -3.41 -26.73
N PRO A 90 22.70 -4.41 -26.55
CA PRO A 90 22.86 -5.10 -25.26
C PRO A 90 23.18 -4.18 -24.08
N LYS A 91 23.95 -3.11 -24.34
CA LYS A 91 24.33 -2.15 -23.29
C LYS A 91 23.13 -1.32 -22.80
N ASP A 92 22.27 -0.89 -23.73
CA ASP A 92 21.03 -0.16 -23.41
C ASP A 92 20.03 -1.02 -22.63
N ALA A 93 19.98 -2.32 -22.91
CA ALA A 93 19.10 -3.26 -22.21
C ALA A 93 19.37 -3.29 -20.68
N GLU A 94 20.60 -3.03 -20.23
CA GLU A 94 20.96 -2.97 -18.80
C GLU A 94 20.22 -1.86 -18.04
N LEU A 95 19.81 -0.79 -18.73
CA LEU A 95 19.09 0.35 -18.15
C LEU A 95 17.58 0.13 -18.07
N LEU A 96 17.04 -0.89 -18.74
CA LEU A 96 15.59 -1.10 -18.87
C LEU A 96 15.08 -1.95 -17.72
N LYS A 97 14.26 -1.34 -16.85
CA LYS A 97 13.74 -1.99 -15.64
C LYS A 97 12.21 -2.04 -15.68
N PRO A 98 11.55 -3.16 -15.38
CA PRO A 98 10.09 -3.19 -15.35
C PRO A 98 9.61 -2.26 -14.22
N VAL A 99 8.55 -1.47 -14.46
CA VAL A 99 8.11 -0.43 -13.51
C VAL A 99 6.62 -0.49 -13.23
N LEU A 100 6.26 -0.24 -11.97
CA LEU A 100 4.88 -0.09 -11.50
C LEU A 100 4.63 1.35 -11.03
N THR A 101 3.42 1.82 -11.28
CA THR A 101 2.85 3.02 -10.65
C THR A 101 2.02 2.64 -9.44
N GLY A 102 1.66 3.61 -8.60
CA GLY A 102 0.79 3.34 -7.44
C GLY A 102 -0.55 2.70 -7.80
N LYS A 103 -1.08 2.91 -9.01
CA LYS A 103 -2.34 2.30 -9.45
C LYS A 103 -2.24 0.81 -9.74
N ASP A 104 -1.02 0.35 -10.02
CA ASP A 104 -0.72 -1.02 -10.43
C ASP A 104 -0.48 -1.92 -9.21
N ILE A 105 -0.38 -1.33 -8.01
CA ILE A 105 -0.22 -2.05 -6.75
C ILE A 105 -1.60 -2.28 -6.14
N LYS A 106 -1.88 -3.52 -5.76
CA LYS A 106 -3.12 -3.95 -5.11
C LYS A 106 -2.81 -4.76 -3.86
N LYS A 107 -3.79 -4.91 -2.97
CA LYS A 107 -3.64 -5.78 -1.80
C LYS A 107 -3.24 -7.18 -2.28
N TRP A 108 -2.08 -7.65 -1.84
CA TRP A 108 -1.47 -8.94 -2.16
C TRP A 108 -0.98 -9.18 -3.60
N THR A 109 -1.16 -8.24 -4.54
CA THR A 109 -0.82 -8.49 -5.94
C THR A 109 -0.44 -7.21 -6.70
N THR A 110 0.05 -7.40 -7.93
CA THR A 110 0.40 -6.29 -8.84
C THR A 110 -0.18 -6.55 -10.23
N ASP A 111 -0.46 -5.46 -10.94
CA ASP A 111 -0.96 -5.47 -12.32
C ASP A 111 0.10 -4.86 -13.26
N PHE A 112 1.01 -5.69 -13.76
CA PHE A 112 2.08 -5.23 -14.62
C PHE A 112 1.58 -4.94 -16.05
N LYS A 113 1.65 -3.66 -16.44
CA LYS A 113 1.12 -3.15 -17.72
C LYS A 113 2.14 -3.08 -18.85
N ASP A 114 3.17 -3.92 -18.81
CA ASP A 114 4.29 -3.90 -19.77
C ASP A 114 4.93 -2.50 -19.90
N GLN A 115 5.09 -1.82 -18.76
CA GLN A 115 5.76 -0.52 -18.66
C GLN A 115 7.18 -0.68 -18.16
N TRP A 116 8.08 0.11 -18.72
CA TRP A 116 9.51 -0.01 -18.47
C TRP A 116 10.11 1.35 -18.15
N LEU A 117 10.96 1.39 -17.12
CA LEU A 117 11.76 2.53 -16.72
C LEU A 117 13.12 2.49 -17.44
N ILE A 118 13.53 3.64 -17.98
CA ILE A 118 14.93 3.92 -18.34
C ILE A 118 15.66 4.36 -17.07
N GLY A 119 16.41 3.45 -16.45
CA GLY A 119 17.02 3.57 -15.13
C GLY A 119 18.37 4.32 -15.11
N THR A 120 18.42 5.54 -15.63
CA THR A 120 19.63 6.39 -15.61
C THR A 120 19.75 7.16 -14.30
N PHE A 121 20.04 6.47 -13.20
CA PHE A 121 20.14 7.13 -11.88
C PHE A 121 21.47 7.90 -11.72
N PRO A 122 21.48 9.12 -11.14
CA PRO A 122 22.73 9.85 -10.89
C PRO A 122 23.75 9.06 -10.05
N SER A 123 23.31 8.15 -9.17
CA SER A 123 24.21 7.28 -8.39
C SER A 123 25.01 6.28 -9.23
N LEU A 124 24.62 6.03 -10.48
CA LEU A 124 25.31 5.11 -11.37
C LEU A 124 26.51 5.77 -12.08
N HIS A 125 26.61 7.10 -12.03
CA HIS A 125 27.68 7.86 -12.68
C HIS A 125 27.89 7.47 -14.15
N LEU A 126 26.78 7.27 -14.87
CA LEU A 126 26.82 6.78 -16.25
C LEU A 126 27.53 7.77 -17.18
N ASP A 127 28.29 7.17 -18.10
CA ASP A 127 28.68 7.80 -19.35
C ASP A 127 27.63 7.45 -20.41
N ILE A 128 26.78 8.42 -20.74
CA ILE A 128 25.65 8.22 -21.66
C ILE A 128 26.10 7.90 -23.09
N ASP A 129 27.35 8.22 -23.44
CA ASP A 129 27.88 7.94 -24.78
C ASP A 129 28.09 6.44 -25.02
N GLN A 130 28.09 5.62 -23.97
CA GLN A 130 28.13 4.15 -24.07
C GLN A 130 26.75 3.52 -24.32
N TYR A 131 25.67 4.30 -24.19
CA TYR A 131 24.27 3.86 -24.31
C TYR A 131 23.61 4.59 -25.48
N HIS A 132 24.07 4.31 -26.70
CA HIS A 132 23.73 5.08 -27.89
C HIS A 132 22.21 5.16 -28.14
N GLY A 133 21.49 4.03 -28.02
CA GLY A 133 20.05 3.99 -28.27
C GLY A 133 19.26 4.82 -27.25
N THR A 134 19.64 4.70 -25.98
CA THR A 134 19.06 5.47 -24.87
C THR A 134 19.36 6.95 -25.01
N LYS A 135 20.60 7.31 -25.37
CA LYS A 135 21.00 8.70 -25.63
C LYS A 135 20.18 9.31 -26.75
N GLU A 136 20.06 8.62 -27.88
CA GLU A 136 19.28 9.07 -29.04
C GLU A 136 17.81 9.24 -28.66
N TYR A 137 17.22 8.24 -28.01
CA TYR A 137 15.83 8.28 -27.58
C TYR A 137 15.55 9.46 -26.64
N LEU A 138 16.35 9.62 -25.56
CA LEU A 138 16.17 10.71 -24.59
C LEU A 138 16.45 12.09 -25.21
N SER A 139 17.30 12.18 -26.25
CA SER A 139 17.60 13.45 -26.92
C SER A 139 16.36 14.06 -27.59
N ASN A 140 15.36 13.25 -27.97
CA ASN A 140 14.07 13.75 -28.46
C ASN A 140 13.30 14.56 -27.40
N TYR A 141 13.66 14.42 -26.13
CA TYR A 141 13.06 15.13 -25.00
C TYR A 141 13.99 16.19 -24.40
N ARG A 142 15.11 16.52 -25.07
CA ARG A 142 16.22 17.29 -24.48
C ARG A 142 15.78 18.60 -23.83
N GLU A 143 14.98 19.42 -24.51
CA GLU A 143 14.47 20.70 -23.97
C GLU A 143 13.71 20.51 -22.65
N ARG A 144 12.92 19.43 -22.54
CA ARG A 144 12.13 19.12 -21.34
C ARG A 144 12.94 18.45 -20.24
N LEU A 145 14.04 17.78 -20.61
CA LEU A 145 14.92 17.06 -19.69
C LEU A 145 16.04 17.91 -19.10
N GLU A 146 16.39 19.03 -19.73
CA GLU A 146 17.46 19.90 -19.25
C GLU A 146 17.14 20.46 -17.84
N PRO A 147 18.01 20.26 -16.85
CA PRO A 147 17.86 20.89 -15.54
C PRO A 147 18.01 22.40 -15.66
N MET A 148 17.20 23.14 -14.91
CA MET A 148 17.32 24.59 -14.87
C MET A 148 18.71 25.03 -14.39
N PRO A 149 19.42 25.90 -15.14
CA PRO A 149 20.70 26.43 -14.72
C PRO A 149 20.62 27.12 -13.37
N LYS A 150 21.67 26.98 -12.55
CA LYS A 150 21.75 27.62 -11.24
C LYS A 150 21.67 29.15 -11.41
N GLY A 151 20.70 29.78 -10.72
CA GLY A 151 20.52 31.23 -10.76
C GLY A 151 19.68 31.75 -11.94
N PHE A 152 19.15 30.87 -12.79
CA PHE A 152 18.21 31.28 -13.83
C PHE A 152 16.94 31.90 -13.22
N LYS A 153 16.47 33.00 -13.81
CA LYS A 153 15.23 33.70 -13.44
C LYS A 153 14.36 33.80 -14.69
N GLY A 154 13.10 33.37 -14.59
CA GLY A 154 12.14 33.34 -15.69
C GLY A 154 11.57 31.95 -15.90
N ASP A 155 10.80 31.79 -16.98
CA ASP A 155 10.12 30.55 -17.29
C ASP A 155 11.09 29.54 -17.94
N TRP A 156 11.46 28.52 -17.19
CA TRP A 156 12.28 27.41 -17.68
C TRP A 156 11.39 26.28 -18.19
N LYS A 157 11.60 25.85 -19.45
CA LYS A 157 10.80 24.79 -20.06
C LYS A 157 11.18 23.37 -19.61
N GLY A 158 12.41 23.20 -19.12
CA GLY A 158 12.95 21.92 -18.68
C GLY A 158 12.61 21.58 -17.23
N ARG A 159 13.46 20.76 -16.59
CA ARG A 159 13.24 20.30 -15.21
C ARG A 159 13.75 21.31 -14.18
N LYS A 160 13.28 21.16 -12.94
CA LYS A 160 13.74 21.95 -11.79
C LYS A 160 15.26 21.88 -11.63
N ALA A 161 15.90 22.95 -11.19
CA ALA A 161 17.34 22.96 -10.91
C ALA A 161 17.76 21.78 -10.00
N GLY A 162 18.90 21.18 -10.31
CA GLY A 162 19.48 20.06 -9.57
C GLY A 162 20.85 19.68 -10.11
N SER A 163 21.53 18.76 -9.43
CA SER A 163 22.88 18.30 -9.79
C SER A 163 22.91 17.13 -10.78
N TYR A 164 21.74 16.63 -11.19
CA TYR A 164 21.61 15.52 -12.13
C TYR A 164 21.83 16.00 -13.56
N LYS A 165 22.35 15.10 -14.41
CA LYS A 165 22.51 15.38 -15.84
C LYS A 165 21.16 15.28 -16.55
N TRP A 166 21.04 15.93 -17.71
CA TRP A 166 19.78 15.95 -18.48
C TRP A 166 19.23 14.54 -18.78
N PHE A 167 20.08 13.54 -18.99
CA PHE A 167 19.65 12.16 -19.28
C PHE A 167 19.35 11.35 -18.02
N GLU A 168 19.63 11.87 -16.82
CA GLU A 168 19.45 11.15 -15.55
C GLU A 168 18.07 11.42 -14.95
N THR A 169 17.54 10.47 -14.17
CA THR A 169 16.36 10.73 -13.32
C THR A 169 16.64 11.82 -12.29
N GLN A 170 15.60 12.51 -11.82
CA GLN A 170 15.76 13.70 -10.97
C GLN A 170 16.43 13.44 -9.61
N ASN A 171 16.20 12.28 -8.99
CA ASN A 171 16.80 11.94 -7.69
C ASN A 171 17.95 10.94 -7.84
N THR A 172 18.99 11.09 -7.01
CA THR A 172 20.21 10.25 -7.03
C THR A 172 19.96 8.75 -6.96
N THR A 173 18.98 8.32 -6.16
CA THR A 173 18.55 6.91 -6.03
C THR A 173 19.72 5.92 -5.76
N ALA A 174 20.55 6.22 -4.76
CA ALA A 174 21.65 5.34 -4.34
C ALA A 174 21.19 3.95 -3.86
N TYR A 175 19.93 3.83 -3.44
CA TYR A 175 19.31 2.58 -2.97
C TYR A 175 18.70 1.74 -4.10
N HIS A 176 18.99 2.00 -5.37
CA HIS A 176 18.35 1.30 -6.50
C HIS A 176 18.47 -0.23 -6.43
N LYS A 177 19.54 -0.78 -5.82
CA LYS A 177 19.69 -2.23 -5.61
C LYS A 177 18.64 -2.83 -4.67
N ASN A 178 17.97 -2.03 -3.84
CA ASN A 178 16.87 -2.52 -3.00
C ASN A 178 15.63 -2.88 -3.83
N PHE A 179 15.45 -2.34 -5.05
CA PHE A 179 14.38 -2.79 -5.95
C PHE A 179 14.63 -4.21 -6.47
N GLU A 180 15.88 -4.69 -6.45
CA GLU A 180 16.24 -6.03 -6.93
C GLU A 180 16.20 -7.09 -5.80
N LYS A 181 15.75 -6.72 -4.61
CA LYS A 181 15.49 -7.65 -3.49
C LYS A 181 14.01 -8.03 -3.46
N PRO A 182 13.65 -9.18 -2.86
CA PRO A 182 12.28 -9.42 -2.40
C PRO A 182 11.84 -8.26 -1.50
N LYS A 183 10.69 -7.68 -1.80
CA LYS A 183 10.25 -6.44 -1.15
C LYS A 183 8.73 -6.35 -1.03
N ILE A 184 8.27 -5.67 0.01
CA ILE A 184 6.87 -5.24 0.09
C ILE A 184 6.77 -3.87 -0.57
N ILE A 185 5.77 -3.66 -1.41
CA ILE A 185 5.49 -2.40 -2.09
C ILE A 185 4.07 -1.93 -1.80
N TRP A 186 3.85 -0.61 -1.80
CA TRP A 186 2.52 -0.03 -1.57
C TRP A 186 2.37 1.36 -2.21
N PRO A 187 1.13 1.77 -2.56
CA PRO A 187 0.84 3.11 -3.03
C PRO A 187 0.84 4.13 -1.89
N HIS A 188 1.04 5.40 -2.24
CA HIS A 188 1.03 6.49 -1.27
C HIS A 188 -0.35 6.82 -0.70
N LEU A 189 -1.40 6.70 -1.51
CA LEU A 189 -2.74 7.16 -1.20
C LEU A 189 -3.74 6.12 -1.66
N THR A 190 -4.50 5.56 -0.72
CA THR A 190 -5.44 4.47 -0.99
C THR A 190 -6.52 4.42 0.10
N PRO A 191 -7.77 4.01 -0.20
CA PRO A 191 -8.84 3.92 0.80
C PRO A 191 -8.66 2.78 1.81
N ASN A 192 -7.86 1.77 1.48
CA ASN A 192 -7.59 0.58 2.29
C ASN A 192 -6.12 0.15 2.12
N PRO A 193 -5.54 -0.68 3.00
CA PRO A 193 -4.19 -1.19 2.80
C PRO A 193 -4.04 -1.95 1.48
N GLU A 194 -3.06 -1.56 0.67
CA GLU A 194 -2.72 -2.21 -0.60
C GLU A 194 -1.22 -2.57 -0.60
N PHE A 195 -0.80 -3.43 0.34
CA PHE A 195 0.57 -3.95 0.37
C PHE A 195 0.67 -5.22 -0.49
N ALA A 196 1.67 -5.27 -1.36
CA ALA A 196 1.97 -6.42 -2.21
C ALA A 196 3.41 -6.90 -1.98
N LEU A 197 3.63 -8.22 -2.09
CA LEU A 197 4.98 -8.78 -2.18
C LEU A 197 5.43 -8.76 -3.63
N ASP A 198 6.61 -8.22 -3.86
CA ASP A 198 7.27 -8.21 -5.16
C ASP A 198 8.56 -9.04 -5.09
N THR A 199 8.53 -10.14 -5.84
CA THR A 199 9.68 -11.02 -6.11
C THR A 199 10.13 -10.98 -7.57
N GLU A 200 9.51 -10.12 -8.40
CA GLU A 200 9.78 -9.95 -9.83
C GLU A 200 10.64 -8.70 -10.13
N HIS A 201 11.11 -8.03 -9.08
CA HIS A 201 12.07 -6.93 -9.13
C HIS A 201 11.55 -5.66 -9.82
N PHE A 202 10.26 -5.36 -9.69
CA PHE A 202 9.70 -4.13 -10.22
C PHE A 202 10.34 -2.89 -9.57
N TYR A 203 10.62 -1.89 -10.39
CA TYR A 203 10.87 -0.52 -9.94
C TYR A 203 9.54 0.19 -9.70
N LEU A 204 9.55 1.24 -8.89
CA LEU A 204 8.33 1.99 -8.57
C LEU A 204 8.47 3.44 -8.98
N THR A 205 7.42 4.06 -9.47
CA THR A 205 7.36 5.52 -9.54
C THR A 205 7.01 6.12 -8.17
N ALA A 206 7.65 7.22 -7.78
CA ALA A 206 7.19 8.01 -6.65
C ALA A 206 5.75 8.52 -6.92
N PRO A 207 4.87 8.63 -5.91
CA PRO A 207 5.16 8.56 -4.47
C PRO A 207 5.02 7.16 -3.83
N SER A 208 4.92 6.07 -4.60
CA SER A 208 4.89 4.70 -4.03
C SER A 208 6.16 4.39 -3.22
N ASN A 209 6.06 3.41 -2.33
CA ASN A 209 7.13 3.05 -1.39
C ASN A 209 7.47 1.56 -1.46
N LEU A 210 8.67 1.21 -1.01
CA LEU A 210 9.11 -0.17 -0.85
C LEU A 210 9.73 -0.41 0.53
N LEU A 211 9.64 -1.64 1.02
CA LEU A 211 10.27 -2.17 2.22
C LEU A 211 11.04 -3.44 1.87
N THR A 212 12.31 -3.49 2.26
CA THR A 212 13.17 -4.69 2.17
C THR A 212 13.69 -5.07 3.54
N MET A 213 13.99 -6.35 3.77
CA MET A 213 14.75 -6.77 4.95
C MET A 213 16.22 -6.28 4.85
N LYS A 214 16.81 -5.89 5.98
CA LYS A 214 18.23 -5.52 6.08
C LYS A 214 19.11 -6.78 6.08
N ASN A 215 18.80 -7.74 6.94
CA ASN A 215 19.39 -9.08 6.93
C ASN A 215 18.49 -10.10 6.21
N THR A 216 19.06 -11.24 5.86
CA THR A 216 18.35 -12.35 5.20
C THR A 216 18.39 -13.63 6.03
N THR A 217 18.57 -13.53 7.35
CA THR A 217 18.65 -14.69 8.24
C THR A 217 17.30 -15.42 8.29
N HIS A 218 16.20 -14.67 8.24
CA HIS A 218 14.84 -15.19 8.18
C HIS A 218 14.12 -14.62 6.95
N PRO A 219 14.43 -15.11 5.74
CA PRO A 219 13.94 -14.50 4.50
C PRO A 219 12.40 -14.53 4.37
N GLN A 220 11.72 -15.42 5.09
CA GLN A 220 10.26 -15.52 5.12
C GLN A 220 9.60 -14.50 6.08
N GLU A 221 10.36 -13.83 6.97
CA GLU A 221 9.83 -12.80 7.89
C GLU A 221 9.14 -11.65 7.12
N ILE A 222 9.56 -11.39 5.87
CA ILE A 222 8.89 -10.41 5.03
C ILE A 222 7.42 -10.79 4.75
N LYS A 223 7.07 -12.08 4.66
CA LYS A 223 5.68 -12.52 4.48
C LYS A 223 4.87 -12.38 5.77
N TYR A 224 5.51 -12.57 6.93
CA TYR A 224 4.90 -12.24 8.22
C TYR A 224 4.54 -10.74 8.29
N LEU A 225 5.49 -9.87 7.95
CA LEU A 225 5.26 -8.42 7.90
C LEU A 225 4.14 -8.06 6.91
N LEU A 226 4.11 -8.70 5.73
CA LEU A 226 3.06 -8.49 4.73
C LEU A 226 1.68 -8.86 5.27
N ALA A 227 1.55 -10.00 5.95
CA ALA A 227 0.29 -10.44 6.54
C ALA A 227 -0.23 -9.42 7.56
N LEU A 228 0.63 -8.96 8.48
CA LEU A 228 0.23 -8.00 9.50
C LEU A 228 -0.01 -6.59 8.94
N LEU A 229 0.74 -6.14 7.94
CA LEU A 229 0.52 -4.84 7.28
C LEU A 229 -0.82 -4.77 6.53
N ASN A 230 -1.27 -5.90 5.99
CA ASN A 230 -2.57 -6.03 5.31
C ASN A 230 -3.74 -6.32 6.25
N SER A 231 -3.51 -6.43 7.57
CA SER A 231 -4.54 -6.74 8.56
C SER A 231 -5.44 -5.55 8.91
N GLU A 232 -6.64 -5.84 9.42
CA GLU A 232 -7.59 -4.85 9.93
C GLU A 232 -7.00 -4.02 11.09
N ILE A 233 -6.11 -4.58 11.92
CA ILE A 233 -5.43 -3.84 13.00
C ILE A 233 -4.51 -2.75 12.43
N SER A 234 -3.69 -3.11 11.43
CA SER A 234 -2.80 -2.14 10.77
C SER A 234 -3.60 -1.08 10.01
N ASP A 235 -4.70 -1.46 9.36
CA ASP A 235 -5.62 -0.52 8.73
C ASP A 235 -6.17 0.46 9.76
N TYR A 236 -6.78 -0.04 10.83
CA TYR A 236 -7.35 0.78 11.89
C TYR A 236 -6.33 1.75 12.47
N TYR A 237 -5.11 1.28 12.79
CA TYR A 237 -4.04 2.15 13.28
C TYR A 237 -3.77 3.31 12.31
N MET A 238 -3.68 3.01 11.01
CA MET A 238 -3.48 4.01 9.96
C MET A 238 -4.70 4.95 9.80
N ARG A 239 -5.94 4.46 9.95
CA ARG A 239 -7.14 5.30 9.92
C ARG A 239 -7.21 6.29 11.08
N GLN A 240 -6.64 5.90 12.23
CA GLN A 240 -6.62 6.72 13.44
C GLN A 240 -5.43 7.69 13.50
N THR A 241 -4.26 7.31 12.97
CA THR A 241 -3.03 8.10 13.12
C THR A 241 -2.58 8.78 11.82
N GLY A 242 -3.02 8.25 10.68
CA GLY A 242 -2.70 8.73 9.35
C GLY A 242 -3.49 9.99 8.97
N ARG A 243 -3.03 10.64 7.91
CA ARG A 243 -3.73 11.80 7.32
C ARG A 243 -4.77 11.31 6.32
N ARG A 244 -6.03 11.70 6.55
CA ARG A 244 -7.11 11.53 5.57
C ARG A 244 -7.01 12.59 4.48
N ARG A 245 -7.36 12.23 3.26
CA ARG A 245 -7.44 13.11 2.08
C ARG A 245 -8.83 12.99 1.46
N GLU A 246 -9.06 13.75 0.39
CA GLU A 246 -10.31 13.73 -0.37
C GLU A 246 -10.66 12.30 -0.82
N GLY A 247 -11.96 11.96 -0.81
CA GLY A 247 -12.46 10.64 -1.18
C GLY A 247 -12.14 9.52 -0.19
N ASP A 248 -12.05 9.84 1.11
CA ASP A 248 -11.77 8.90 2.21
C ASP A 248 -10.48 8.09 2.09
N CYS A 249 -9.54 8.55 1.25
CA CYS A 249 -8.23 7.94 1.12
C CYS A 249 -7.32 8.30 2.29
N ILE A 250 -6.47 7.35 2.68
CA ILE A 250 -5.47 7.51 3.74
C ILE A 250 -4.07 7.61 3.11
N GLU A 251 -3.25 8.51 3.64
CA GLU A 251 -1.87 8.72 3.21
C GLU A 251 -0.92 7.69 3.86
N TYR A 252 -0.64 6.59 3.16
CA TYR A 252 0.34 5.54 3.51
C TYR A 252 1.77 5.93 3.11
N LYS A 253 2.19 7.18 3.35
CA LYS A 253 3.58 7.58 3.13
C LYS A 253 4.54 6.84 4.07
N LYS A 254 5.79 6.69 3.64
CA LYS A 254 6.89 6.13 4.45
C LYS A 254 6.83 6.51 5.95
N ILE A 255 6.80 7.80 6.29
CA ILE A 255 6.83 8.26 7.70
C ILE A 255 5.60 7.86 8.53
N SER A 256 4.48 7.55 7.89
CA SER A 256 3.29 7.00 8.55
C SER A 256 3.44 5.49 8.72
N VAL A 257 3.77 4.78 7.64
CA VAL A 257 3.90 3.31 7.64
C VAL A 257 5.01 2.82 8.55
N GLU A 258 6.12 3.56 8.64
CA GLU A 258 7.25 3.20 9.50
C GLU A 258 6.90 3.25 11.02
N LYS A 259 5.76 3.84 11.38
CA LYS A 259 5.27 3.91 12.76
C LYS A 259 4.26 2.82 13.12
N ILE A 260 3.73 2.07 12.15
CA ILE A 260 2.76 1.01 12.41
C ILE A 260 3.39 0.03 13.42
N PRO A 261 2.79 -0.19 14.61
CA PRO A 261 3.28 -1.15 15.57
C PRO A 261 2.94 -2.55 15.09
N ILE A 262 3.96 -3.36 14.81
CA ILE A 262 3.82 -4.77 14.40
C ILE A 262 4.30 -5.63 15.56
N ILE A 263 3.43 -6.51 16.08
CA ILE A 263 3.79 -7.44 17.16
C ILE A 263 4.89 -8.39 16.69
N ARG A 264 5.82 -8.71 17.59
CA ARG A 264 6.91 -9.65 17.30
C ARG A 264 6.70 -10.92 18.11
N ILE A 265 6.52 -12.02 17.39
CA ILE A 265 6.42 -13.39 17.93
C ILE A 265 7.61 -14.22 17.48
N SER A 266 7.79 -15.41 18.06
CA SER A 266 8.92 -16.29 17.73
C SER A 266 8.88 -16.71 16.24
N PRO A 267 10.03 -17.01 15.61
CA PRO A 267 10.05 -17.46 14.22
C PRO A 267 9.12 -18.65 13.94
N SER A 268 9.03 -19.62 14.86
CA SER A 268 8.11 -20.76 14.73
C SER A 268 6.63 -20.35 14.74
N GLU A 269 6.26 -19.35 15.53
CA GLU A 269 4.87 -18.83 15.56
C GLU A 269 4.55 -17.98 14.32
N GLN A 270 5.57 -17.36 13.70
CA GLN A 270 5.39 -16.62 12.44
C GLN A 270 5.02 -17.54 11.27
N GLU A 271 5.42 -18.82 11.29
CA GLU A 271 5.19 -19.79 10.20
C GLU A 271 3.71 -19.96 9.84
N LEU A 272 2.80 -19.85 10.81
CA LEU A 272 1.36 -19.86 10.57
C LEU A 272 0.94 -18.71 9.64
N PHE A 273 1.33 -17.48 9.98
CA PHE A 273 0.99 -16.29 9.19
C PHE A 273 1.71 -16.27 7.84
N ILE A 274 2.93 -16.79 7.79
CA ILE A 274 3.69 -16.98 6.55
C ILE A 274 2.96 -17.97 5.63
N THR A 275 2.47 -19.09 6.17
CA THR A 275 1.71 -20.10 5.42
C THR A 275 0.38 -19.53 4.89
N LEU A 276 -0.35 -18.78 5.72
CA LEU A 276 -1.56 -18.09 5.28
C LEU A 276 -1.27 -17.06 4.19
N ALA A 277 -0.19 -16.28 4.34
CA ALA A 277 0.26 -15.34 3.31
C ALA A 277 0.60 -16.07 2.01
N ASP A 278 1.26 -17.22 2.06
CA ASP A 278 1.60 -18.03 0.89
C ASP A 278 0.36 -18.56 0.16
N TYR A 279 -0.66 -19.01 0.90
CA TYR A 279 -1.94 -19.39 0.29
C TYR A 279 -2.62 -18.20 -0.41
N ILE A 280 -2.65 -17.04 0.25
CA ILE A 280 -3.27 -15.83 -0.32
C ILE A 280 -2.51 -15.38 -1.58
N LEU A 281 -1.18 -15.31 -1.51
CA LEU A 281 -0.33 -14.93 -2.65
C LEU A 281 -0.51 -15.88 -3.84
N PHE A 282 -0.54 -17.19 -3.60
CA PHE A 282 -0.81 -18.17 -4.64
C PHE A 282 -2.19 -17.97 -5.29
N LEU A 283 -3.23 -17.87 -4.48
CA LEU A 283 -4.61 -17.71 -4.95
C LEU A 283 -4.80 -16.41 -5.74
N LYS A 284 -4.16 -15.31 -5.30
CA LYS A 284 -4.18 -14.03 -6.01
C LYS A 284 -3.45 -14.08 -7.34
N LYS A 285 -2.37 -14.82 -7.44
CA LYS A 285 -1.65 -15.03 -8.71
C LYS A 285 -2.50 -15.74 -9.77
N ILE A 286 -3.35 -16.68 -9.36
CA ILE A 286 -4.17 -17.50 -10.27
C ILE A 286 -5.65 -17.08 -10.32
N GLU A 287 -6.01 -15.96 -9.70
CA GLU A 287 -7.40 -15.53 -9.44
C GLU A 287 -8.28 -15.53 -10.69
N SER A 288 -7.74 -15.10 -11.84
CA SER A 288 -8.44 -15.07 -13.13
C SER A 288 -8.72 -16.47 -13.69
N THR A 289 -7.90 -17.45 -13.35
CA THR A 289 -7.98 -18.85 -13.82
C THR A 289 -8.65 -19.80 -12.83
N LEU A 290 -9.06 -19.32 -11.65
CA LEU A 290 -9.75 -20.15 -10.66
C LEU A 290 -11.04 -20.74 -11.24
N PRO A 291 -11.23 -22.07 -11.17
CA PRO A 291 -12.27 -22.72 -11.95
C PRO A 291 -13.66 -22.62 -11.32
N THR A 292 -13.78 -22.44 -10.00
CA THR A 292 -15.08 -22.39 -9.32
C THR A 292 -15.27 -21.13 -8.50
N ALA A 293 -16.53 -20.76 -8.25
CA ALA A 293 -16.85 -19.66 -7.33
C ALA A 293 -16.37 -19.93 -5.89
N LYS A 294 -16.38 -21.21 -5.47
CA LYS A 294 -15.86 -21.63 -4.16
C LYS A 294 -14.35 -21.37 -4.05
N ASP A 295 -13.60 -21.54 -5.15
CA ASP A 295 -12.17 -21.23 -5.15
C ASP A 295 -11.91 -19.73 -4.99
N ARG A 296 -12.74 -18.89 -5.62
CA ARG A 296 -12.60 -17.43 -5.60
C ARG A 296 -12.80 -16.81 -4.21
N VAL A 297 -13.51 -17.49 -3.30
CA VAL A 297 -13.69 -17.00 -1.92
C VAL A 297 -12.59 -17.46 -0.96
N MET A 298 -11.71 -18.39 -1.37
CA MET A 298 -10.68 -18.94 -0.50
C MET A 298 -9.72 -17.86 0.01
N SER A 299 -9.25 -16.96 -0.85
CA SER A 299 -8.30 -15.92 -0.44
C SER A 299 -8.91 -15.01 0.62
N SER A 300 -10.17 -14.61 0.45
CA SER A 300 -10.88 -13.78 1.44
C SER A 300 -11.06 -14.51 2.77
N PHE A 301 -11.29 -15.81 2.76
CA PHE A 301 -11.36 -16.60 3.99
C PHE A 301 -10.00 -16.70 4.68
N PHE A 302 -8.91 -16.93 3.93
CA PHE A 302 -7.55 -16.92 4.50
C PHE A 302 -7.18 -15.55 5.05
N GLU A 303 -7.58 -14.45 4.40
CA GLU A 303 -7.44 -13.09 4.94
C GLU A 303 -8.21 -12.92 6.26
N GLN A 304 -9.46 -13.39 6.35
CA GLN A 304 -10.23 -13.38 7.61
C GLN A 304 -9.56 -14.20 8.72
N MET A 305 -8.94 -15.34 8.39
CA MET A 305 -8.16 -16.13 9.36
C MET A 305 -6.90 -15.38 9.80
N THR A 306 -6.20 -14.71 8.88
CA THR A 306 -5.08 -13.83 9.22
C THR A 306 -5.54 -12.73 10.17
N ASP A 307 -6.64 -12.03 9.88
CA ASP A 307 -7.18 -10.99 10.74
C ASP A 307 -7.57 -11.54 12.12
N GLY A 308 -8.28 -12.67 12.18
CA GLY A 308 -8.63 -13.33 13.44
C GLY A 308 -7.41 -13.69 14.30
N GLY A 309 -6.35 -14.20 13.67
CA GLY A 309 -5.09 -14.50 14.34
C GLY A 309 -4.38 -13.23 14.81
N VAL A 310 -4.37 -12.17 14.01
CA VAL A 310 -3.79 -10.88 14.41
C VAL A 310 -4.59 -10.26 15.56
N TYR A 311 -5.92 -10.36 15.57
CA TYR A 311 -6.74 -9.95 16.72
C TYR A 311 -6.36 -10.73 17.99
N GLU A 312 -6.16 -12.04 17.89
CA GLU A 312 -5.74 -12.85 19.03
C GLU A 312 -4.37 -12.45 19.55
N LEU A 313 -3.43 -12.10 18.66
CA LEU A 313 -2.12 -11.61 19.08
C LEU A 313 -2.19 -10.30 19.87
N TYR A 314 -3.07 -9.35 19.49
CA TYR A 314 -3.18 -8.05 20.16
C TYR A 314 -4.20 -8.01 21.31
N PHE A 315 -5.19 -8.90 21.32
CA PHE A 315 -6.28 -8.91 22.30
C PHE A 315 -6.50 -10.32 22.87
N GLU A 316 -5.41 -11.03 23.15
CA GLU A 316 -5.38 -12.44 23.55
C GLU A 316 -6.40 -12.78 24.65
N GLU A 317 -6.35 -12.07 25.77
CA GLU A 317 -7.28 -12.25 26.91
C GLU A 317 -8.74 -12.09 26.48
N SER A 318 -9.04 -11.01 25.75
CA SER A 318 -10.40 -10.70 25.29
C SER A 318 -10.96 -11.74 24.32
N LEU A 319 -10.12 -12.30 23.44
CA LEU A 319 -10.55 -13.36 22.53
C LEU A 319 -10.71 -14.69 23.27
N LYS A 320 -9.82 -15.04 24.19
CA LYS A 320 -9.91 -16.28 24.99
C LYS A 320 -11.15 -16.28 25.88
N ASP A 321 -11.42 -15.19 26.59
CA ASP A 321 -12.59 -15.06 27.48
C ASP A 321 -13.91 -15.15 26.71
N ALA A 322 -13.95 -14.60 25.49
CA ALA A 322 -15.11 -14.70 24.60
C ALA A 322 -15.19 -16.04 23.84
N GLY A 323 -14.22 -16.95 24.02
CA GLY A 323 -14.11 -18.21 23.29
C GLY A 323 -13.92 -18.04 21.78
N LYS A 324 -13.25 -16.96 21.36
CA LYS A 324 -13.00 -16.58 19.96
C LYS A 324 -11.54 -16.76 19.51
N ASP A 325 -10.67 -17.29 20.35
CA ASP A 325 -9.30 -17.66 20.00
C ASP A 325 -9.27 -18.73 18.88
N ILE A 326 -8.54 -18.50 17.79
CA ILE A 326 -8.46 -19.42 16.66
C ILE A 326 -7.09 -20.06 16.47
N LEU A 327 -6.00 -19.46 16.99
CA LEU A 327 -4.63 -19.88 16.69
C LEU A 327 -4.37 -21.35 17.06
N LYS A 328 -4.95 -21.82 18.17
CA LYS A 328 -4.83 -23.22 18.62
C LYS A 328 -5.44 -24.27 17.69
N TYR A 329 -6.22 -23.87 16.68
CA TYR A 329 -6.83 -24.76 15.69
C TYR A 329 -6.13 -24.68 14.32
N LEU A 330 -4.98 -24.00 14.25
CA LEU A 330 -4.24 -23.71 13.03
C LEU A 330 -2.77 -24.19 13.12
N ASP A 331 -2.44 -25.04 14.08
CA ASP A 331 -1.09 -25.58 14.28
C ASP A 331 -0.66 -26.60 13.22
N ASP A 332 -1.61 -27.09 12.42
CA ASP A 332 -1.41 -28.17 11.44
C ASP A 332 -1.51 -27.71 9.97
N LEU A 333 -1.36 -26.41 9.69
CA LEU A 333 -1.42 -25.91 8.31
C LEU A 333 -0.20 -26.38 7.50
N PRO A 334 -0.40 -27.10 6.38
CA PRO A 334 0.71 -27.58 5.56
C PRO A 334 1.36 -26.45 4.76
N ALA A 335 2.68 -26.26 4.90
CA ALA A 335 3.42 -25.35 4.05
C ALA A 335 3.33 -25.74 2.56
N LEU A 336 3.43 -24.75 1.66
CA LEU A 336 3.47 -25.01 0.22
C LEU A 336 4.83 -25.56 -0.20
N THR A 337 4.81 -26.61 -1.03
CA THR A 337 6.03 -27.21 -1.59
C THR A 337 6.47 -26.47 -2.85
N PRO A 338 7.69 -25.91 -2.94
CA PRO A 338 8.13 -25.15 -4.11
C PRO A 338 8.13 -25.91 -5.44
N ALA A 339 8.27 -27.24 -5.39
CA ALA A 339 8.30 -28.11 -6.58
C ALA A 339 6.92 -28.62 -7.02
N ALA A 340 5.85 -28.32 -6.27
CA ALA A 340 4.50 -28.76 -6.62
C ALA A 340 3.98 -28.00 -7.84
N SER A 341 3.19 -28.69 -8.66
CA SER A 341 2.43 -28.08 -9.75
C SER A 341 1.36 -27.12 -9.22
N GLN A 342 0.84 -26.27 -10.10
CA GLN A 342 -0.26 -25.38 -9.77
C GLN A 342 -1.51 -26.17 -9.33
N GLU A 343 -1.78 -27.30 -9.98
CA GLU A 343 -2.90 -28.19 -9.68
C GLU A 343 -2.75 -28.84 -8.29
N GLU A 344 -1.56 -29.36 -7.96
CA GLU A 344 -1.27 -29.95 -6.64
C GLU A 344 -1.37 -28.90 -5.52
N THR A 345 -0.80 -27.70 -5.76
CA THR A 345 -0.86 -26.58 -4.82
C THR A 345 -2.30 -26.15 -4.55
N LEU A 346 -3.10 -26.03 -5.61
CA LEU A 346 -4.52 -25.69 -5.49
C LEU A 346 -5.31 -26.79 -4.78
N ALA A 347 -5.01 -28.07 -5.04
CA ALA A 347 -5.67 -29.20 -4.37
C ALA A 347 -5.39 -29.24 -2.86
N LEU A 348 -4.14 -28.95 -2.46
CA LEU A 348 -3.77 -28.81 -1.05
C LEU A 348 -4.54 -27.68 -0.39
N ILE A 349 -4.53 -26.49 -0.99
CA ILE A 349 -5.24 -25.31 -0.45
C ILE A 349 -6.74 -25.58 -0.34
N ARG A 350 -7.36 -26.26 -1.32
CA ARG A 350 -8.76 -26.67 -1.28
C ARG A 350 -9.08 -27.64 -0.15
N THR A 351 -8.16 -28.55 0.15
CA THR A 351 -8.31 -29.51 1.24
C THR A 351 -8.33 -28.78 2.58
N VAL A 352 -7.37 -27.87 2.79
CA VAL A 352 -7.31 -27.01 3.98
C VAL A 352 -8.56 -26.13 4.08
N PHE A 353 -8.93 -25.47 2.98
CA PHE A 353 -10.13 -24.63 2.93
C PHE A 353 -11.40 -25.43 3.26
N THR A 354 -11.57 -26.62 2.68
CA THR A 354 -12.78 -27.43 2.91
C THR A 354 -12.90 -27.85 4.37
N ARG A 355 -11.79 -28.24 5.02
CA ARG A 355 -11.76 -28.56 6.45
C ARG A 355 -12.12 -27.35 7.31
N LEU A 356 -11.44 -26.21 7.09
CA LEU A 356 -11.55 -25.03 7.95
C LEU A 356 -12.81 -24.19 7.69
N TYR A 357 -13.37 -24.25 6.48
CA TYR A 357 -14.58 -23.53 6.10
C TYR A 357 -15.88 -24.29 6.42
N ASP A 358 -15.77 -25.54 6.89
CA ASP A 358 -16.91 -26.30 7.38
C ASP A 358 -17.63 -25.54 8.50
N ARG A 359 -18.97 -25.54 8.49
CA ARG A 359 -19.79 -24.75 9.41
C ARG A 359 -19.66 -25.19 10.86
N GLU A 360 -19.28 -26.45 11.09
CA GLU A 360 -19.05 -27.02 12.41
C GLU A 360 -17.58 -26.87 12.85
N HIS A 361 -16.68 -26.44 11.97
CA HIS A 361 -15.29 -26.23 12.34
C HIS A 361 -15.16 -25.05 13.32
N PRO A 362 -14.43 -25.20 14.45
CA PRO A 362 -14.28 -24.14 15.44
C PRO A 362 -13.80 -22.80 14.87
N VAL A 363 -12.82 -22.83 13.94
CA VAL A 363 -12.31 -21.62 13.26
C VAL A 363 -13.44 -20.89 12.53
N ARG A 364 -14.28 -21.59 11.76
CA ARG A 364 -15.36 -20.97 10.98
C ARG A 364 -16.40 -20.31 11.87
N GLN A 365 -16.76 -20.97 12.97
CA GLN A 365 -17.73 -20.45 13.95
C GLN A 365 -17.18 -19.24 14.70
N ARG A 366 -15.92 -19.32 15.15
CA ARG A 366 -15.27 -18.23 15.91
C ARG A 366 -15.09 -16.98 15.07
N LEU A 367 -14.66 -17.12 13.82
CA LEU A 367 -14.55 -16.00 12.88
C LEU A 367 -15.91 -15.37 12.56
N TYR A 368 -16.96 -16.18 12.38
CA TYR A 368 -18.31 -15.68 12.12
C TYR A 368 -18.83 -14.78 13.25
N TYR A 369 -18.50 -15.12 14.50
CA TYR A 369 -18.91 -14.38 15.68
C TYR A 369 -17.80 -13.52 16.28
N LEU A 370 -16.75 -13.21 15.52
CA LEU A 370 -15.60 -12.47 16.03
C LEU A 370 -15.98 -11.06 16.54
N GLU A 371 -17.01 -10.48 15.93
CA GLU A 371 -17.61 -9.19 16.29
C GLU A 371 -18.38 -9.22 17.62
N SER A 372 -18.49 -10.37 18.31
CA SER A 372 -18.93 -10.39 19.70
C SER A 372 -17.89 -9.77 20.65
N VAL A 373 -16.61 -9.74 20.24
CA VAL A 373 -15.51 -9.14 21.01
C VAL A 373 -15.54 -7.62 20.81
N ARG A 374 -15.54 -6.88 21.92
CA ARG A 374 -15.66 -5.41 21.93
C ARG A 374 -14.54 -4.73 21.14
N GLU A 375 -13.30 -5.16 21.38
CA GLU A 375 -12.10 -4.64 20.73
C GLU A 375 -12.18 -4.78 19.21
N VAL A 376 -12.66 -5.93 18.73
CA VAL A 376 -12.87 -6.20 17.29
C VAL A 376 -13.93 -5.27 16.72
N ARG A 377 -15.06 -5.06 17.41
CA ARG A 377 -16.09 -4.10 16.94
C ARG A 377 -15.56 -2.68 16.82
N ILE A 378 -14.74 -2.24 17.78
CA ILE A 378 -14.13 -0.90 17.73
C ILE A 378 -13.19 -0.78 16.54
N VAL A 379 -12.33 -1.78 16.31
CA VAL A 379 -11.40 -1.80 15.16
C VAL A 379 -12.17 -1.75 13.84
N LYS A 380 -13.28 -2.49 13.73
CA LYS A 380 -14.16 -2.49 12.55
C LYS A 380 -15.08 -1.26 12.44
N GLY A 381 -15.06 -0.36 13.42
CA GLY A 381 -15.92 0.84 13.44
C GLY A 381 -17.40 0.58 13.73
N LEU A 382 -17.76 -0.59 14.26
CA LEU A 382 -19.15 -1.00 14.50
C LEU A 382 -19.78 -0.39 15.76
N GLU A 383 -18.99 0.17 16.68
CA GLU A 383 -19.52 0.83 17.90
C GLU A 383 -19.91 2.31 17.69
N VAL A 384 -19.64 2.91 16.53
CA VAL A 384 -19.98 4.32 16.24
C VAL A 384 -21.50 4.53 16.11
N HIS A 385 -22.25 3.46 15.84
CA HIS A 385 -23.68 3.51 15.52
C HIS A 385 -24.60 2.81 16.54
N ALA A 386 -24.03 2.33 17.66
CA ALA A 386 -24.77 1.63 18.71
C ALA A 386 -25.38 2.56 19.78
#